data_AF-A0A7C3SAP3-F1
#
_entry.id   AF-A0A7C3SAP3-F1
#
_cell.length_a   1.000
_cell.length_b   1.000
_cell.length_c   1.000
_cell.angle_alpha   90.00
_cell.angle_beta   90.00
_cell.angle_gamma   90.00
#
_symmetry.space_group_name_H-M   'P 1'
#
loop_
_entity.id
_entity.type
_entity.pdbx_description
1 polymer ?
#
loop_
_entity_poly.entity_id
_entity_poly.type
_entity_poly.pdbx_seq_one_letter_code
_entity_poly.pdbx_strand_id
1 'polypeptide(L)'
;MRRLKKQPPSFKSAEEEAKFWEEHDSAEFELEEVAEPVILSSLLRDRILKRWEKMRATEWLPLPKSQARRLKMLARRKKISWELMVYQWLEEKLRSESAR
;
A
#
# COMPACT_ATOMS: atom_id res chain seq x y z
N MET A 1 -15.63 -17.32 -7.66
CA MET A 1 -16.98 -16.76 -7.89
C MET A 1 -17.12 -15.51 -7.04
N ARG A 2 -17.47 -14.35 -7.60
CA ARG A 2 -17.76 -13.13 -6.81
C ARG A 2 -19.14 -13.32 -6.17
N ARG A 3 -19.24 -13.27 -4.84
CA ARG A 3 -20.54 -13.18 -4.16
C ARG A 3 -21.10 -11.78 -4.44
N LEU A 4 -22.35 -11.70 -4.88
CA LEU A 4 -23.08 -10.43 -5.00
C LEU A 4 -23.29 -9.90 -3.58
N LYS A 5 -22.82 -8.69 -3.32
CA LYS A 5 -22.96 -8.03 -2.02
C LYS A 5 -24.37 -7.45 -1.88
N LYS A 6 -24.90 -7.42 -0.66
CA LYS A 6 -26.25 -6.91 -0.36
C LYS A 6 -26.20 -5.42 -0.03
N GLN A 7 -27.27 -4.69 -0.30
CA GLN A 7 -27.40 -3.32 0.20
C GLN A 7 -27.72 -3.37 1.72
N PRO A 8 -27.10 -2.51 2.55
CA PRO A 8 -27.42 -2.44 3.97
C PRO A 8 -28.86 -1.97 4.18
N PRO A 9 -29.55 -2.46 5.22
CA PRO A 9 -30.91 -2.01 5.53
C PRO A 9 -30.91 -0.57 6.06
N SER A 10 -32.04 0.11 5.92
CA SER A 10 -32.25 1.43 6.53
C SER A 10 -32.62 1.28 8.01
N PHE A 11 -31.82 1.82 8.91
CA PHE A 11 -32.08 1.79 10.35
C PHE A 11 -32.93 2.98 10.80
N LYS A 12 -33.81 2.76 11.77
CA LYS A 12 -34.65 3.83 12.35
C LYS A 12 -33.97 4.52 13.52
N SER A 13 -32.96 3.88 14.13
CA SER A 13 -32.15 4.44 15.22
C SER A 13 -30.72 3.89 15.19
N ALA A 14 -29.80 4.62 15.81
CA ALA A 14 -28.41 4.18 15.97
C ALA A 14 -28.28 2.89 16.81
N GLU A 15 -29.19 2.66 17.75
CA GLU A 15 -29.20 1.42 18.56
C GLU A 15 -29.59 0.19 17.73
N GLU A 16 -30.51 0.34 16.78
CA GLU A 16 -30.91 -0.72 15.86
C GLU A 16 -29.75 -1.06 14.90
N GLU A 17 -29.07 -0.03 14.41
CA GLU A 17 -27.88 -0.17 13.57
C GLU A 17 -26.75 -0.91 14.29
N ALA A 18 -26.44 -0.51 15.53
CA ALA A 18 -25.38 -1.14 16.32
C ALA A 18 -25.64 -2.64 16.53
N LYS A 19 -26.87 -3.00 16.93
CA LYS A 19 -27.26 -4.41 17.11
C LYS A 19 -27.18 -5.20 15.82
N PHE A 20 -27.58 -4.61 14.69
CA PHE A 20 -27.48 -5.27 13.40
C PHE A 20 -26.04 -5.60 13.04
N TRP A 21 -25.11 -4.64 13.22
CA TRP A 21 -23.69 -4.84 12.91
C TRP A 21 -22.93 -5.72 13.92
N GLU A 22 -23.45 -5.89 15.13
CA GLU A 22 -22.94 -6.90 16.07
C GLU A 22 -23.25 -8.33 15.60
N GLU A 23 -24.40 -8.54 14.96
CA GLU A 23 -24.88 -9.86 14.54
C GLU A 23 -24.52 -10.22 13.08
N HIS A 24 -24.13 -9.24 12.25
CA HIS A 24 -23.90 -9.43 10.81
C HIS A 24 -22.50 -9.02 10.36
N ASP A 25 -21.90 -9.81 9.45
CA ASP A 25 -20.60 -9.49 8.86
C ASP A 25 -20.72 -8.37 7.81
N SER A 26 -20.08 -7.24 8.09
CA SER A 26 -20.00 -6.07 7.19
C SER A 26 -19.45 -6.37 5.79
N ALA A 27 -18.65 -7.43 5.62
CA ALA A 27 -18.11 -7.82 4.32
C ALA A 27 -19.20 -8.33 3.34
N GLU A 28 -20.36 -8.72 3.84
CA GLU A 28 -21.50 -9.19 3.04
C GLU A 28 -22.26 -8.05 2.35
N PHE A 29 -22.00 -6.79 2.76
CA PHE A 29 -22.74 -5.62 2.31
C PHE A 29 -21.93 -4.69 1.39
N GLU A 30 -22.62 -3.97 0.52
CA GLU A 30 -22.09 -2.86 -0.29
C GLU A 30 -22.15 -1.59 0.55
N LEU A 31 -21.02 -1.25 1.18
CA LEU A 31 -20.85 0.01 1.88
C LEU A 31 -20.38 1.08 0.88
N GLU A 32 -21.04 2.23 0.87
CA GLU A 32 -20.58 3.38 0.10
C GLU A 32 -19.26 3.91 0.69
N GLU A 33 -18.29 4.17 -0.19
CA GLU A 33 -17.05 4.82 0.22
C GLU A 33 -17.35 6.30 0.45
N VAL A 34 -17.46 6.72 1.72
CA VAL A 34 -17.70 8.11 2.05
C VAL A 34 -16.41 8.90 1.80
N ALA A 35 -16.42 9.75 0.79
CA ALA A 35 -15.32 10.65 0.49
C ALA A 35 -15.31 11.86 1.45
N GLU A 36 -15.08 11.61 2.73
CA GLU A 36 -14.90 12.69 3.71
C GLU A 36 -13.50 13.31 3.60
N PRO A 37 -13.39 14.64 3.59
CA PRO A 37 -12.10 15.31 3.58
C PRO A 37 -11.37 15.06 4.90
N VAL A 38 -10.31 14.24 4.86
CA VAL A 38 -9.45 14.02 6.02
C VAL A 38 -8.56 15.25 6.23
N ILE A 39 -8.82 16.00 7.30
CA ILE A 39 -7.97 17.13 7.71
C ILE A 39 -6.74 16.59 8.44
N LEU A 40 -5.57 16.65 7.81
CA LEU A 40 -4.30 16.25 8.41
C LEU A 40 -3.68 17.40 9.19
N SER A 41 -3.08 17.11 10.35
CA SER A 41 -2.22 18.07 11.04
C SER A 41 -0.96 18.37 10.20
N SER A 42 -0.41 19.57 10.36
CA SER A 42 0.82 19.99 9.66
C SER A 42 1.99 19.03 9.89
N LEU A 43 2.20 18.59 11.14
CA LEU A 43 3.23 17.62 11.51
C LEU A 43 3.05 16.26 10.80
N LEU A 44 1.81 15.77 10.70
CA LEU A 44 1.52 14.51 10.04
C LEU A 44 1.74 14.62 8.53
N ARG A 45 1.29 15.73 7.93
CA ARG A 45 1.53 16.04 6.51
C ARG A 45 3.02 16.08 6.20
N ASP A 46 3.82 16.76 6.99
CA ASP A 46 5.27 16.87 6.78
C ASP A 46 5.97 15.52 6.93
N ARG A 47 5.52 14.68 7.88
CA ARG A 47 6.03 13.32 8.03
C ARG A 47 5.71 12.45 6.82
N ILE A 48 4.51 12.57 6.26
CA ILE A 48 4.08 11.85 5.05
C ILE A 48 4.92 12.32 3.86
N LEU A 49 5.05 13.63 3.64
CA LEU A 49 5.83 14.20 2.56
C LEU A 49 7.31 13.81 2.62
N LYS A 50 7.95 13.92 3.79
CA LYS A 50 9.35 13.48 3.97
C LYS A 50 9.55 11.98 3.70
N ARG A 51 8.59 11.14 4.12
CA ARG A 51 8.62 9.71 3.81
C ARG A 51 8.47 9.47 2.31
N TRP A 52 7.59 10.24 1.67
CA TRP A 52 7.33 10.13 0.25
C TRP A 52 8.49 10.62 -0.61
N GLU A 53 9.16 11.71 -0.23
CA GLU A 53 10.42 12.19 -0.85
C GLU A 53 11.54 11.16 -0.75
N LYS A 54 11.70 10.52 0.43
CA LYS A 54 12.63 9.39 0.59
C LYS A 54 12.31 8.21 -0.32
N MET A 55 11.02 7.95 -0.55
CA MET A 55 10.58 6.91 -1.49
C MET A 55 10.71 7.36 -2.96
N ARG A 56 10.57 8.65 -3.27
CA ARG A 56 10.71 9.20 -4.62
C ARG A 56 12.14 9.25 -5.14
N ALA A 57 13.14 9.34 -4.26
CA ALA A 57 14.54 9.11 -4.63
C ALA A 57 14.77 7.72 -5.27
N THR A 58 13.77 6.84 -5.21
CA THR A 58 13.76 5.48 -5.78
C THR A 58 13.08 5.38 -7.16
N GLU A 59 12.42 6.44 -7.65
CA GLU A 59 11.58 6.35 -8.86
C GLU A 59 12.34 6.36 -10.20
N TRP A 60 13.67 6.49 -10.25
CA TRP A 60 14.38 6.60 -11.53
C TRP A 60 15.44 5.52 -11.79
N LEU A 61 14.97 4.33 -12.15
CA LEU A 61 15.70 3.50 -13.10
C LEU A 61 14.74 2.98 -14.17
N PRO A 62 14.69 3.61 -15.37
CA PRO A 62 13.92 3.07 -16.48
C PRO A 62 14.55 1.75 -16.92
N LEU A 63 14.04 0.64 -16.38
CA LEU A 63 14.45 -0.70 -16.76
C LEU A 63 13.60 -1.21 -17.94
N PRO A 64 14.23 -1.78 -18.99
CA PRO A 64 13.50 -2.55 -19.99
C PRO A 64 12.60 -3.61 -19.35
N LYS A 65 11.41 -3.86 -19.93
CA LYS A 65 10.41 -4.80 -19.38
C LYS A 65 10.99 -6.19 -19.09
N SER A 66 11.91 -6.66 -19.93
CA SER A 66 12.63 -7.94 -19.75
C SER A 66 13.48 -7.96 -18.48
N GLN A 67 14.21 -6.88 -18.21
CA GLN A 67 15.06 -6.74 -17.02
C GLN A 67 14.21 -6.60 -15.76
N ALA A 68 13.15 -5.80 -15.78
CA ALA A 68 12.21 -5.67 -14.67
C ALA A 68 11.55 -7.01 -14.31
N ARG A 69 11.17 -7.80 -15.31
CA ARG A 69 10.62 -9.15 -15.08
C ARG A 69 11.64 -10.08 -14.42
N ARG A 70 12.89 -10.07 -14.91
CA ARG A 70 13.97 -10.89 -14.35
C ARG A 70 14.29 -10.49 -12.91
N LEU A 71 14.34 -9.20 -12.62
CA LEU A 71 14.55 -8.64 -11.30
C LEU A 71 13.47 -9.10 -10.31
N LYS A 72 12.20 -8.99 -10.70
CA LYS A 72 11.05 -9.46 -9.89
C LYS A 72 11.10 -10.97 -9.62
N MET A 73 11.53 -11.77 -10.60
CA MET A 73 11.70 -13.21 -10.39
C MET A 73 12.80 -13.53 -9.38
N LEU A 74 13.94 -12.84 -9.46
CA LEU A 74 15.06 -13.03 -8.54
C LEU A 74 14.69 -12.60 -7.11
N ALA A 75 14.00 -11.47 -6.96
CA ALA A 75 13.53 -10.99 -5.67
C ALA A 75 12.55 -11.97 -5.00
N ARG A 76 11.62 -12.52 -5.79
CA ARG A 76 10.68 -13.57 -5.32
C ARG A 76 11.41 -14.82 -4.80
N ARG A 77 12.45 -15.29 -5.51
CA ARG A 77 13.26 -16.44 -5.05
C ARG A 77 13.95 -16.16 -3.70
N LYS A 78 14.34 -14.91 -3.48
CA LYS A 78 14.97 -14.45 -2.24
C LYS A 78 13.97 -14.01 -1.15
N LYS A 79 12.66 -14.13 -1.40
CA LYS A 79 11.58 -13.70 -0.49
C LYS A 79 11.71 -12.22 -0.04
N ILE A 80 12.22 -11.36 -0.92
CA ILE A 80 12.35 -9.91 -0.69
C ILE A 80 11.63 -9.13 -1.80
N SER A 81 11.33 -7.85 -1.56
CA SER A 81 10.80 -6.97 -2.60
C SER A 81 11.88 -6.65 -3.65
N TRP A 82 11.46 -6.35 -4.88
CA TRP A 82 12.42 -6.06 -5.94
C TRP A 82 13.12 -4.72 -5.69
N GLU A 83 12.44 -3.77 -5.05
CA GLU A 83 12.98 -2.50 -4.59
C GLU A 83 14.10 -2.74 -3.57
N LEU A 84 13.87 -3.59 -2.55
CA LEU A 84 14.87 -3.93 -1.53
C LEU A 84 16.10 -4.57 -2.14
N MET A 85 15.91 -5.47 -3.10
CA MET A 85 17.02 -6.11 -3.81
C MET A 85 17.88 -5.11 -4.59
N VAL A 86 17.26 -4.12 -5.24
CA VAL A 86 17.99 -3.05 -5.96
C VAL A 86 18.79 -2.20 -4.99
N TYR A 87 18.22 -1.82 -3.85
CA TYR A 87 18.95 -1.06 -2.84
C TYR A 87 20.16 -1.80 -2.31
N GLN A 88 20.02 -3.09 -1.99
CA GLN A 88 21.12 -3.92 -1.49
C GLN A 88 22.26 -4.00 -2.51
N TRP A 89 21.95 -4.26 -3.78
CA TRP A 89 22.96 -4.30 -4.83
C TRP A 89 23.65 -2.96 -5.06
N LEU A 90 22.89 -1.86 -5.00
CA LEU A 90 23.45 -0.52 -5.14
C LEU A 90 24.40 -0.21 -3.98
N GLU A 91 24.01 -0.55 -2.75
CA GLU A 91 24.84 -0.36 -1.56
C GLU A 91 26.12 -1.19 -1.61
N GLU A 92 26.03 -2.47 -1.99
CA GLU A 92 27.20 -3.33 -2.21
C GLU A 92 28.17 -2.73 -3.23
N LYS A 93 27.65 -2.22 -4.35
CA LYS A 93 28.46 -1.60 -5.39
C LYS A 93 29.11 -0.29 -4.93
N LEU A 94 28.35 0.60 -4.31
CA LEU A 94 28.89 1.85 -3.78
C LEU A 94 30.00 1.59 -2.76
N ARG A 95 29.79 0.63 -1.83
CA ARG A 95 30.83 0.22 -0.87
C ARG A 95 32.08 -0.28 -1.57
N SER A 96 31.94 -1.11 -2.60
CA SER A 96 33.09 -1.64 -3.36
C SER A 96 33.86 -0.57 -4.14
N GLU A 97 33.19 0.45 -4.65
CA GLU A 97 33.83 1.57 -5.36
C GLU A 97 34.49 2.56 -4.38
N SER A 98 33.88 2.80 -3.21
CA SER A 98 34.45 3.68 -2.17
C SER A 98 35.66 3.10 -1.45
N ALA A 99 35.90 1.79 -1.59
CA ALA A 99 37.03 1.09 -0.99
C ALA A 99 38.25 0.99 -1.93
N ARG A 100 38.15 1.54 -3.15
CA ARG A 100 39.26 1.73 -4.10
C ARG A 100 39.80 3.14 -3.99
#